data_AF-A0A954Z6I9-F1
#
_entry.id   AF-A0A954Z6I9-F1
#
_cell.length_a   1.000
_cell.length_b   1.000
_cell.length_c   1.000
_cell.angle_alpha   90.00
_cell.angle_beta   90.00
_cell.angle_gamma   90.00
#
_symmetry.space_group_name_H-M   'P 1'
#
loop_
_entity.id
_entity.type
_entity.pdbx_description
1 polymer ?
#
loop_
_entity_poly.entity_id
_entity_poly.type
_entity_poly.pdbx_seq_one_letter_code
_entity_poly.pdbx_strand_id
1 'polypeptide(L)'
;NEYLKGHSGDQLIVDRVSRPTVRVERPAITCAYTIQPDVIRGLAGQNAFRGRGLLGRFLYCFPPSWIGRRTIAPPSVPEDVREAYLITIESLAEICDGVKLELDSAAGVCLEAWEREVEAMLGEDGRLEHLRDWGGKLVGATIRIAGIIHVVERGVTCDIDEHTIASAIAIARYLIPHAETAISLMDAQYGEAAGDANRILRWIKRDGLTNFSLRDAHQACRPHIHLADDAAKAVDDLERRNFVRQLPNPPQVKGRPPSPRYEVNPATHELTRNERGVVATHGKPNSSRDWVTPNVSDDEPREPSTGEEGATLHPPEPSPSDSARDVAEERFTAPAEPAPPIVVANCDSLDDGELNGASTGGEWIEI
;
A
#
# COMPACT_ATOMS: atom_id res chain seq x y z
N ASN A 1 -13.73 -11.45 -20.24
CA ASN A 1 -13.19 -10.34 -19.43
C ASN A 1 -11.78 -10.05 -19.94
N GLU A 2 -11.76 -9.14 -20.88
CA GLU A 2 -10.65 -8.76 -21.74
C GLU A 2 -9.53 -8.10 -20.94
N TYR A 3 -9.89 -7.36 -19.88
CA TYR A 3 -8.94 -6.70 -18.97
C TYR A 3 -8.12 -7.67 -18.13
N LEU A 4 -8.69 -8.79 -17.69
CA LEU A 4 -7.94 -9.78 -16.91
C LEU A 4 -6.91 -10.46 -17.81
N LYS A 5 -7.33 -10.90 -18.99
CA LYS A 5 -6.47 -11.51 -20.00
C LYS A 5 -5.37 -10.57 -20.47
N GLY A 6 -5.69 -9.29 -20.65
CA GLY A 6 -4.72 -8.24 -20.96
C GLY A 6 -3.72 -7.90 -19.84
N HIS A 7 -3.90 -8.44 -18.63
CA HIS A 7 -3.01 -8.26 -17.48
C HIS A 7 -2.18 -9.52 -17.16
N SER A 8 -2.71 -10.72 -17.45
CA SER A 8 -1.99 -11.99 -17.31
C SER A 8 -1.28 -12.43 -18.58
N GLY A 9 -1.57 -11.81 -19.74
CA GLY A 9 -1.10 -12.28 -21.04
C GLY A 9 -1.90 -13.47 -21.60
N ASP A 10 -2.93 -13.95 -20.87
CA ASP A 10 -3.71 -15.12 -21.25
C ASP A 10 -4.41 -14.96 -22.61
N GLN A 11 -4.38 -16.01 -23.42
CA GLN A 11 -5.02 -16.05 -24.73
C GLN A 11 -6.49 -15.58 -24.70
N LEU A 12 -6.79 -14.51 -25.42
CA LEU A 12 -8.15 -13.99 -25.59
C LEU A 12 -8.80 -14.62 -26.83
N ILE A 13 -9.84 -15.43 -26.59
CA ILE A 13 -10.75 -15.95 -27.61
C ILE A 13 -12.11 -15.29 -27.40
N VAL A 14 -12.67 -14.70 -28.44
CA VAL A 14 -14.00 -14.08 -28.44
C VAL A 14 -14.81 -14.65 -29.61
N ASP A 15 -15.65 -15.63 -29.30
CA ASP A 15 -16.64 -16.15 -30.22
C ASP A 15 -17.81 -15.16 -30.38
N ARG A 16 -18.30 -15.00 -31.62
CA ARG A 16 -19.41 -14.10 -31.94
C ARG A 16 -20.41 -14.83 -32.84
N VAL A 17 -21.68 -14.81 -32.45
CA VAL A 17 -22.78 -15.53 -33.15
C VAL A 17 -22.89 -15.18 -34.65
N SER A 18 -22.44 -13.98 -35.06
CA SER A 18 -22.55 -13.46 -36.42
C SER A 18 -21.23 -13.03 -37.07
N ARG A 19 -20.07 -13.31 -36.47
CA ARG A 19 -18.74 -12.93 -37.00
C ARG A 19 -17.69 -14.01 -36.68
N PRO A 20 -16.60 -14.12 -37.45
CA PRO A 20 -15.50 -15.02 -37.13
C PRO A 20 -14.98 -14.82 -35.70
N THR A 21 -14.62 -15.91 -35.04
CA THR A 21 -13.93 -15.92 -33.74
C THR A 21 -12.69 -15.04 -33.80
N VAL A 22 -12.54 -14.13 -32.85
CA VAL A 22 -11.34 -13.31 -32.69
C VAL A 22 -10.42 -14.01 -31.70
N ARG A 23 -9.20 -14.34 -32.12
CA ARG A 23 -8.13 -14.92 -31.29
C ARG A 23 -6.98 -13.91 -31.20
N VAL A 24 -6.63 -13.50 -29.99
CA VAL A 24 -5.43 -12.72 -29.67
C VAL A 24 -4.60 -13.57 -28.72
N GLU A 25 -3.37 -13.91 -29.10
CA GLU A 25 -2.59 -14.95 -28.41
C GLU A 25 -1.92 -14.43 -27.15
N ARG A 26 -1.32 -13.23 -27.22
CA ARG A 26 -0.72 -12.51 -26.09
C ARG A 26 -1.34 -11.12 -26.00
N PRO A 27 -2.58 -10.98 -25.48
CA PRO A 27 -3.18 -9.65 -25.28
C PRO A 27 -2.42 -8.91 -24.17
N ALA A 28 -1.98 -7.69 -24.45
CA ALA A 28 -1.41 -6.77 -23.46
C ALA A 28 -2.24 -5.49 -23.40
N ILE A 29 -2.60 -5.04 -22.20
CA ILE A 29 -3.38 -3.81 -22.01
C ILE A 29 -2.74 -2.93 -20.91
N THR A 30 -2.05 -1.88 -21.33
CA THR A 30 -1.55 -0.84 -20.42
C THR A 30 -2.69 0.12 -20.05
N CYS A 31 -2.88 0.33 -18.74
CA CYS A 31 -3.90 1.25 -18.21
C CYS A 31 -3.27 2.26 -17.25
N ALA A 32 -3.35 3.55 -17.59
CA ALA A 32 -2.94 4.66 -16.72
C ALA A 32 -4.07 5.70 -16.65
N TYR A 33 -4.60 5.96 -15.47
CA TYR A 33 -5.79 6.80 -15.28
C TYR A 33 -5.57 7.89 -14.23
N THR A 34 -5.86 9.13 -14.58
CA THR A 34 -5.90 10.27 -13.65
C THR A 34 -7.37 10.61 -13.34
N ILE A 35 -7.91 9.99 -12.29
CA ILE A 35 -9.33 10.07 -11.94
C ILE A 35 -9.59 10.96 -10.74
N GLN A 36 -10.71 11.68 -10.76
CA GLN A 36 -11.16 12.47 -9.60
C GLN A 36 -11.62 11.54 -8.48
N PRO A 37 -11.43 11.90 -7.18
CA PRO A 37 -11.89 11.09 -6.06
C PRO A 37 -13.39 10.78 -6.07
N ASP A 38 -14.22 11.65 -6.64
CA ASP A 38 -15.67 11.41 -6.80
C ASP A 38 -15.98 10.29 -7.81
N VAL A 39 -15.14 10.12 -8.84
CA VAL A 39 -15.25 8.99 -9.77
C VAL A 39 -14.88 7.69 -9.06
N ILE A 40 -13.83 7.69 -8.24
CA ILE A 40 -13.42 6.52 -7.41
C ILE A 40 -14.59 6.05 -6.54
N ARG A 41 -15.24 6.97 -5.81
CA ARG A 41 -16.41 6.67 -4.96
C ARG A 41 -17.53 5.97 -5.73
N GLY A 42 -17.78 6.36 -6.98
CA GLY A 42 -18.81 5.77 -7.83
C GLY A 42 -18.48 4.38 -8.41
N LEU A 43 -17.22 3.94 -8.41
CA LEU A 43 -16.82 2.64 -8.98
C LEU A 43 -17.37 1.46 -8.18
N ALA A 44 -17.48 1.58 -6.85
CA ALA A 44 -18.08 0.56 -6.00
C ALA A 44 -19.53 0.24 -6.40
N GLY A 45 -20.27 1.25 -6.88
CA GLY A 45 -21.64 1.15 -7.40
C GLY A 45 -21.82 0.17 -8.55
N GLN A 46 -20.75 -0.13 -9.27
CA GLN A 46 -20.86 -0.85 -10.54
C GLN A 46 -20.60 -2.35 -10.34
N ASN A 47 -21.68 -3.14 -10.42
CA ASN A 47 -21.64 -4.61 -10.42
C ASN A 47 -20.71 -5.23 -11.48
N ALA A 48 -20.27 -4.46 -12.49
CA ALA A 48 -19.28 -4.88 -13.47
C ALA A 48 -17.86 -5.09 -12.88
N PHE A 49 -17.52 -4.40 -11.79
CA PHE A 49 -16.19 -4.38 -11.18
C PHE A 49 -16.09 -5.18 -9.87
N ARG A 50 -17.22 -5.39 -9.17
CA ARG A 50 -17.27 -6.11 -7.89
C ARG A 50 -17.05 -7.62 -8.07
N GLY A 51 -16.20 -8.23 -7.24
CA GLY A 51 -15.98 -9.69 -7.20
C GLY A 51 -15.36 -10.31 -8.45
N ARG A 52 -14.74 -9.52 -9.34
CA ARG A 52 -14.14 -9.99 -10.60
C ARG A 52 -12.64 -9.77 -10.69
N GLY A 53 -11.97 -9.50 -9.56
CA GLY A 53 -10.51 -9.36 -9.44
C GLY A 53 -9.86 -8.25 -10.29
N LEU A 54 -10.64 -7.36 -10.90
CA LEU A 54 -10.12 -6.28 -11.76
C LEU A 54 -9.60 -5.11 -10.92
N LEU A 55 -10.32 -4.71 -9.87
CA LEU A 55 -9.88 -3.63 -8.98
C LEU A 55 -8.63 -3.99 -8.17
N GLY A 56 -8.49 -5.26 -7.76
CA GLY A 56 -7.27 -5.76 -7.12
C GLY A 56 -6.01 -5.75 -8.01
N ARG A 57 -6.14 -5.60 -9.34
CA ARG A 57 -5.01 -5.56 -10.29
C ARG A 57 -4.49 -4.14 -10.58
N PHE A 58 -5.13 -3.09 -10.06
CA PHE A 58 -4.66 -1.71 -10.21
C PHE A 58 -3.72 -1.29 -9.08
N LEU A 59 -2.70 -0.50 -9.43
CA LEU A 59 -1.83 0.17 -8.47
C LEU A 59 -2.42 1.55 -8.14
N TYR A 60 -2.78 1.75 -6.88
CA TYR A 60 -3.40 2.99 -6.41
C TYR A 60 -2.34 3.98 -5.94
N CYS A 61 -2.36 5.19 -6.49
CA CYS A 61 -1.58 6.32 -5.99
C CYS A 61 -2.55 7.45 -5.64
N PHE A 62 -2.62 7.82 -4.36
CA PHE A 62 -3.53 8.84 -3.84
C PHE A 62 -2.73 9.92 -3.09
N PRO A 63 -1.89 10.71 -3.79
CA PRO A 63 -0.95 11.62 -3.15
C PRO A 63 -1.66 12.84 -2.54
N PRO A 64 -1.04 13.52 -1.56
CA PRO A 64 -1.58 14.76 -0.99
C PRO A 64 -1.80 15.84 -2.05
N SER A 65 -2.94 16.55 -1.97
CA SER A 65 -3.26 17.62 -2.92
C SER A 65 -2.23 18.76 -2.86
N TRP A 66 -1.73 19.14 -4.04
CA TRP A 66 -0.87 20.32 -4.23
C TRP A 66 -1.65 21.61 -4.49
N ILE A 67 -3.00 21.61 -4.42
CA ILE A 67 -3.79 22.85 -4.53
C ILE A 67 -3.31 23.85 -3.47
N GLY A 68 -3.05 25.10 -3.90
CA GLY A 68 -2.45 26.15 -3.06
C GLY A 68 -0.93 26.06 -2.87
N ARG A 69 -0.27 25.02 -3.40
CA ARG A 69 1.19 24.77 -3.28
C ARG A 69 1.88 24.42 -4.61
N ARG A 70 1.21 24.61 -5.75
CA ARG A 70 1.78 24.31 -7.07
C ARG A 70 2.81 25.36 -7.48
N THR A 71 3.94 24.92 -8.03
CA THR A 71 4.85 25.79 -8.77
C THR A 71 4.12 26.35 -9.99
N ILE A 72 4.02 27.69 -10.08
CA ILE A 72 3.45 28.39 -11.23
C ILE A 72 4.57 28.60 -12.24
N ALA A 73 4.33 28.28 -13.51
CA ALA A 73 5.32 28.35 -14.59
C ALA A 73 6.67 27.68 -14.22
N PRO A 74 6.68 26.36 -13.94
CA PRO A 74 7.94 25.64 -13.75
C PRO A 74 8.83 25.77 -15.01
N PRO A 75 10.17 25.68 -14.86
CA PRO A 75 11.05 25.67 -16.00
C PRO A 75 10.73 24.51 -16.95
N SER A 76 10.98 24.70 -18.24
CA SER A 76 10.92 23.61 -19.23
C SER A 76 11.85 22.47 -18.83
N VAL A 77 11.47 21.23 -19.18
CA VAL A 77 12.34 20.06 -19.04
C VAL A 77 13.65 20.33 -19.80
N PRO A 78 14.83 20.15 -19.17
CA PRO A 78 16.13 20.23 -19.85
C PRO A 78 16.22 19.31 -21.07
N GLU A 79 16.95 19.73 -22.09
CA GLU A 79 16.94 19.03 -23.38
C GLU A 79 17.73 17.71 -23.35
N ASP A 80 18.79 17.65 -22.56
CA ASP A 80 19.52 16.42 -22.22
C ASP A 80 18.62 15.39 -21.53
N VAL A 81 17.77 15.83 -20.60
CA VAL A 81 16.77 14.96 -19.93
C VAL A 81 15.70 14.50 -20.92
N ARG A 82 15.29 15.34 -21.88
CA ARG A 82 14.36 14.94 -22.95
C ARG A 82 14.98 13.90 -23.87
N GLU A 83 16.20 14.14 -24.34
CA GLU A 83 16.92 13.27 -25.27
C GLU A 83 17.18 11.90 -24.63
N ALA A 84 17.67 11.87 -23.39
CA ALA A 84 17.84 10.62 -22.63
C ALA A 84 16.51 9.85 -22.49
N TYR A 85 15.41 10.53 -22.12
CA TYR A 85 14.09 9.89 -22.03
C TYR A 85 13.62 9.29 -23.35
N LEU A 86 13.79 10.01 -24.48
CA LEU A 86 13.42 9.52 -25.80
C LEU A 86 14.24 8.28 -26.18
N ILE A 87 15.56 8.33 -26.03
CA ILE A 87 16.46 7.19 -26.30
C ILE A 87 16.07 5.97 -25.47
N THR A 88 15.76 6.14 -24.18
CA THR A 88 15.28 5.04 -23.33
C THR A 88 13.96 4.46 -23.84
N ILE A 89 12.96 5.29 -24.15
CA ILE A 89 11.65 4.80 -24.62
C ILE A 89 11.76 4.11 -25.98
N GLU A 90 12.58 4.63 -26.90
CA GLU A 90 12.84 4.01 -28.20
C GLU A 90 13.55 2.66 -28.03
N SER A 91 14.60 2.60 -27.19
CA SER A 91 15.32 1.36 -26.87
C SER A 91 14.40 0.30 -26.23
N LEU A 92 13.47 0.70 -25.36
CA LEU A 92 12.47 -0.19 -24.78
C LEU A 92 11.44 -0.69 -25.82
N ALA A 93 11.08 0.14 -26.79
CA ALA A 93 10.16 -0.24 -27.86
C ALA A 93 10.80 -1.19 -28.90
N GLU A 94 12.13 -1.21 -29.00
CA GLU A 94 12.89 -2.17 -29.82
C GLU A 94 13.01 -3.57 -29.19
N ILE A 95 12.68 -3.73 -27.90
CA ILE A 95 12.65 -5.04 -27.22
C ILE A 95 11.51 -5.87 -27.81
N CYS A 96 11.86 -6.67 -28.83
CA CYS A 96 10.96 -7.57 -29.52
C CYS A 96 10.95 -8.95 -28.84
N ASP A 97 9.75 -9.50 -28.69
CA ASP A 97 9.44 -10.76 -28.00
C ASP A 97 9.71 -10.76 -26.48
N GLY A 98 9.13 -11.75 -25.80
CA GLY A 98 9.11 -11.81 -24.33
C GLY A 98 10.52 -12.03 -23.77
N VAL A 99 10.93 -11.16 -22.85
CA VAL A 99 12.24 -11.24 -22.19
C VAL A 99 12.09 -11.98 -20.87
N LYS A 100 12.81 -13.10 -20.72
CA LYS A 100 13.00 -13.72 -19.41
C LYS A 100 14.07 -12.94 -18.64
N LEU A 101 13.70 -12.37 -17.51
CA LEU A 101 14.64 -11.85 -16.51
C LEU A 101 14.76 -12.85 -15.35
N GLU A 102 15.96 -13.02 -14.83
CA GLU A 102 16.23 -13.88 -13.67
C GLU A 102 16.54 -12.99 -12.45
N LEU A 103 16.25 -13.48 -11.24
CA LEU A 103 16.68 -12.82 -10.00
C LEU A 103 18.05 -13.38 -9.60
N ASP A 104 18.96 -12.52 -9.16
CA ASP A 104 20.16 -13.01 -8.49
C ASP A 104 19.81 -13.62 -7.10
N SER A 105 20.76 -14.33 -6.50
CA SER A 105 20.51 -15.04 -5.23
C SER A 105 20.22 -14.12 -4.05
N ALA A 106 20.71 -12.87 -4.05
CA ALA A 106 20.41 -11.88 -3.02
C ALA A 106 19.02 -11.26 -3.24
N ALA A 107 18.67 -10.97 -4.50
CA ALA A 107 17.36 -10.49 -4.89
C ALA A 107 16.25 -11.52 -4.56
N GLY A 108 16.51 -12.81 -4.77
CA GLY A 108 15.62 -13.90 -4.35
C GLY A 108 15.37 -13.91 -2.84
N VAL A 109 16.41 -13.79 -2.01
CA VAL A 109 16.28 -13.71 -0.54
C VAL A 109 15.46 -12.48 -0.12
N CYS A 110 15.67 -11.33 -0.77
CA CYS A 110 14.86 -10.12 -0.52
C CYS A 110 13.40 -10.29 -0.93
N LEU A 111 13.12 -11.01 -2.03
CA LEU A 111 11.77 -11.31 -2.47
C LEU A 111 11.06 -12.24 -1.46
N GLU A 112 11.69 -13.35 -1.05
CA GLU A 112 11.10 -14.25 -0.05
C GLU A 112 10.81 -13.53 1.29
N ALA A 113 11.66 -12.57 1.68
CA ALA A 113 11.45 -11.77 2.87
C ALA A 113 10.23 -10.84 2.71
N TRP A 114 10.04 -10.26 1.52
CA TRP A 114 8.88 -9.44 1.18
C TRP A 114 7.59 -10.26 1.10
N GLU A 115 7.63 -11.46 0.54
CA GLU A 115 6.49 -12.39 0.49
C GLU A 115 5.99 -12.75 1.89
N ARG A 116 6.90 -13.11 2.80
CA ARG A 116 6.57 -13.36 4.21
C ARG A 116 5.96 -12.14 4.90
N GLU A 117 6.42 -10.93 4.57
CA GLU A 117 5.87 -9.68 5.09
C GLU A 117 4.44 -9.43 4.56
N VAL A 118 4.21 -9.60 3.26
CA VAL A 118 2.88 -9.43 2.64
C VAL A 118 1.90 -10.49 3.15
N GLU A 119 2.31 -11.76 3.27
CA GLU A 119 1.46 -12.83 3.80
C GLU A 119 1.07 -12.55 5.27
N ALA A 120 2.00 -12.07 6.08
CA ALA A 120 1.69 -11.62 7.44
C ALA A 120 0.73 -10.42 7.47
N MET A 121 0.77 -9.50 6.49
CA MET A 121 -0.24 -8.45 6.35
C MET A 121 -1.61 -8.98 5.91
N LEU A 122 -1.67 -10.09 5.18
CA LEU A 122 -2.91 -10.71 4.69
C LEU A 122 -3.63 -11.57 5.74
N GLY A 123 -2.91 -12.02 6.78
CA GLY A 123 -3.43 -12.86 7.88
C GLY A 123 -4.59 -12.25 8.70
N GLU A 124 -5.05 -12.97 9.71
CA GLU A 124 -6.05 -12.48 10.67
C GLU A 124 -5.50 -11.31 11.50
N ASP A 125 -6.32 -10.26 11.71
CA ASP A 125 -5.94 -8.96 12.28
C ASP A 125 -4.79 -8.25 11.52
N GLY A 126 -4.44 -8.74 10.32
CA GLY A 126 -3.40 -8.21 9.45
C GLY A 126 -3.81 -6.91 8.76
N ARG A 127 -2.83 -6.04 8.48
CA ARG A 127 -3.04 -4.72 7.85
C ARG A 127 -3.87 -4.78 6.55
N LEU A 128 -3.70 -5.83 5.76
CA LEU A 128 -4.34 -6.06 4.47
C LEU A 128 -5.47 -7.11 4.54
N GLU A 129 -5.91 -7.53 5.74
CA GLU A 129 -6.96 -8.55 5.90
C GLU A 129 -8.24 -8.23 5.10
N HIS A 130 -8.72 -6.98 5.20
CA HIS A 130 -9.91 -6.54 4.47
C HIS A 130 -9.63 -6.21 2.99
N LEU A 131 -8.38 -6.28 2.55
CA LEU A 131 -7.90 -5.91 1.22
C LEU A 131 -7.27 -7.10 0.46
N ARG A 132 -7.55 -8.34 0.89
CA ARG A 132 -6.94 -9.58 0.37
C ARG A 132 -6.95 -9.71 -1.17
N ASP A 133 -8.01 -9.29 -1.88
CA ASP A 133 -8.03 -9.30 -3.36
C ASP A 133 -6.94 -8.41 -3.97
N TRP A 134 -6.61 -7.27 -3.36
CA TRP A 134 -5.54 -6.39 -3.81
C TRP A 134 -4.17 -6.83 -3.26
N GLY A 135 -4.09 -7.09 -1.96
CA GLY A 135 -2.83 -7.44 -1.30
C GLY A 135 -2.20 -8.73 -1.81
N GLY A 136 -3.01 -9.76 -2.11
CA GLY A 136 -2.54 -11.01 -2.72
C GLY A 136 -1.99 -10.87 -4.14
N LYS A 137 -2.09 -9.68 -4.76
CA LYS A 137 -1.51 -9.36 -6.08
C LYS A 137 -0.31 -8.42 -5.97
N LEU A 138 0.04 -7.96 -4.77
CA LEU A 138 1.08 -6.97 -4.52
C LEU A 138 2.48 -7.51 -4.82
N VAL A 139 2.79 -8.76 -4.46
CA VAL A 139 4.09 -9.39 -4.74
C VAL A 139 4.35 -9.46 -6.25
N GLY A 140 3.44 -10.07 -7.02
CA GLY A 140 3.55 -10.14 -8.48
C GLY A 140 3.54 -8.77 -9.18
N ALA A 141 2.93 -7.75 -8.58
CA ALA A 141 3.11 -6.36 -9.05
C ALA A 141 4.50 -5.79 -8.70
N THR A 142 5.04 -6.10 -7.53
CA THR A 142 6.40 -5.69 -7.10
C THR A 142 7.45 -6.21 -8.07
N ILE A 143 7.37 -7.49 -8.47
CA ILE A 143 8.34 -8.11 -9.36
C ILE A 143 8.26 -7.50 -10.77
N ARG A 144 7.07 -7.19 -11.28
CA ARG A 144 6.90 -6.46 -12.55
C ARG A 144 7.44 -5.03 -12.49
N ILE A 145 7.32 -4.34 -11.35
CA ILE A 145 7.99 -3.05 -11.12
C ILE A 145 9.52 -3.23 -11.14
N ALA A 146 10.05 -4.27 -10.49
CA ALA A 146 11.48 -4.56 -10.49
C ALA A 146 12.01 -4.83 -11.90
N GLY A 147 11.28 -5.60 -12.72
CA GLY A 147 11.61 -5.81 -14.13
C GLY A 147 11.63 -4.52 -14.95
N ILE A 148 10.63 -3.65 -14.78
CA ILE A 148 10.61 -2.34 -15.47
C ILE A 148 11.81 -1.48 -15.07
N ILE A 149 12.13 -1.39 -13.77
CA ILE A 149 13.30 -0.64 -13.30
C ILE A 149 14.58 -1.25 -13.87
N HIS A 150 14.72 -2.58 -13.81
CA HIS A 150 15.89 -3.30 -14.32
C HIS A 150 16.15 -2.99 -15.79
N VAL A 151 15.13 -3.14 -16.64
CA VAL A 151 15.28 -2.96 -18.09
C VAL A 151 15.55 -1.50 -18.44
N VAL A 152 14.96 -0.54 -17.72
CA VAL A 152 15.25 0.89 -17.87
C VAL A 152 16.70 1.23 -17.50
N GLU A 153 17.23 0.65 -16.43
CA GLU A 153 18.56 1.00 -15.89
C GLU A 153 19.71 0.19 -16.51
N ARG A 154 19.47 -1.07 -16.90
CA ARG A 154 20.51 -2.07 -17.23
C ARG A 154 20.24 -2.90 -18.48
N GLY A 155 19.04 -2.79 -19.07
CA GLY A 155 18.64 -3.60 -20.22
C GLY A 155 18.22 -5.02 -19.83
N VAL A 156 18.46 -5.98 -20.74
CA VAL A 156 17.83 -7.31 -20.72
C VAL A 156 18.81 -8.48 -20.55
N THR A 157 20.09 -8.19 -20.31
CA THR A 157 21.20 -9.17 -20.46
C THR A 157 21.81 -9.64 -19.14
N CYS A 158 21.25 -9.23 -18.00
CA CYS A 158 21.74 -9.55 -16.67
C CYS A 158 20.60 -9.79 -15.69
N ASP A 159 20.94 -10.36 -14.54
CA ASP A 159 19.97 -10.68 -13.49
C ASP A 159 19.54 -9.42 -12.72
N ILE A 160 18.31 -9.43 -12.23
CA ILE A 160 17.77 -8.41 -11.32
C ILE A 160 18.48 -8.55 -9.97
N ASP A 161 19.16 -7.49 -9.55
CA ASP A 161 19.95 -7.47 -8.32
C ASP A 161 19.15 -7.01 -7.08
N GLU A 162 19.79 -7.19 -5.91
CA GLU A 162 19.26 -6.78 -4.60
C GLU A 162 18.75 -5.33 -4.60
N HIS A 163 19.53 -4.40 -5.17
CA HIS A 163 19.16 -2.98 -5.22
C HIS A 163 17.88 -2.72 -6.02
N THR A 164 17.73 -3.42 -7.15
CA THR A 164 16.58 -3.27 -8.05
C THR A 164 15.30 -3.80 -7.41
N ILE A 165 15.35 -5.00 -6.80
CA ILE A 165 14.18 -5.55 -6.10
C ILE A 165 13.85 -4.75 -4.84
N ALA A 166 14.85 -4.27 -4.08
CA ALA A 166 14.63 -3.42 -2.90
C ALA A 166 13.95 -2.08 -3.28
N SER A 167 14.33 -1.50 -4.41
CA SER A 167 13.69 -0.29 -4.96
C SER A 167 12.23 -0.53 -5.34
N ALA A 168 11.92 -1.67 -5.96
CA ALA A 168 10.55 -2.07 -6.26
C ALA A 168 9.72 -2.33 -5.00
N ILE A 169 10.29 -3.00 -3.99
CA ILE A 169 9.65 -3.21 -2.68
C ILE A 169 9.35 -1.87 -1.99
N ALA A 170 10.24 -0.88 -2.08
CA ALA A 170 10.00 0.46 -1.53
C ALA A 170 8.78 1.14 -2.19
N ILE A 171 8.63 1.01 -3.52
CA ILE A 171 7.44 1.48 -4.25
C ILE A 171 6.20 0.69 -3.82
N ALA A 172 6.28 -0.64 -3.71
CA ALA A 172 5.17 -1.49 -3.29
C ALA A 172 4.66 -1.12 -1.89
N ARG A 173 5.56 -0.93 -0.90
CA ARG A 173 5.23 -0.44 0.44
C ARG A 173 4.61 0.96 0.43
N TYR A 174 5.06 1.86 -0.44
CA TYR A 174 4.44 3.19 -0.64
C TYR A 174 2.99 3.10 -1.16
N LEU A 175 2.68 2.12 -2.04
CA LEU A 175 1.35 1.97 -2.61
C LEU A 175 0.30 1.45 -1.61
N ILE A 176 0.69 0.73 -0.56
CA ILE A 176 -0.24 0.19 0.46
C ILE A 176 -1.17 1.27 1.05
N PRO A 177 -0.70 2.36 1.68
CA PRO A 177 -1.58 3.40 2.24
C PRO A 177 -2.47 4.11 1.20
N HIS A 178 -2.06 4.10 -0.07
CA HIS A 178 -2.87 4.63 -1.15
C HIS A 178 -3.97 3.65 -1.59
N ALA A 179 -3.71 2.35 -1.59
CA ALA A 179 -4.73 1.31 -1.80
C ALA A 179 -5.74 1.29 -0.65
N GLU A 180 -5.29 1.32 0.61
CA GLU A 180 -6.14 1.47 1.80
C GLU A 180 -7.08 2.67 1.66
N THR A 181 -6.55 3.83 1.26
CA THR A 181 -7.34 5.06 1.05
C THR A 181 -8.32 4.93 -0.12
N ALA A 182 -7.88 4.42 -1.26
CA ALA A 182 -8.69 4.33 -2.47
C ALA A 182 -9.84 3.31 -2.32
N ILE A 183 -9.57 2.15 -1.73
CA ILE A 183 -10.56 1.09 -1.53
C ILE A 183 -11.54 1.49 -0.40
N SER A 184 -11.06 2.12 0.68
CA SER A 184 -11.96 2.71 1.70
C SER A 184 -12.93 3.75 1.12
N LEU A 185 -12.50 4.52 0.11
CA LEU A 185 -13.38 5.49 -0.60
C LEU A 185 -14.42 4.80 -1.50
N MET A 186 -14.14 3.59 -1.99
CA MET A 186 -15.09 2.76 -2.73
C MET A 186 -16.12 2.15 -1.75
N ASP A 187 -15.66 1.48 -0.69
CA ASP A 187 -16.53 0.79 0.27
C ASP A 187 -17.44 1.74 1.06
N ALA A 188 -17.03 3.00 1.23
CA ALA A 188 -17.82 4.03 1.90
C ALA A 188 -19.20 4.32 1.26
N GLN A 189 -19.48 3.88 0.03
CA GLN A 189 -20.84 3.92 -0.54
C GLN A 189 -21.64 2.61 -0.40
N TYR A 190 -20.99 1.48 -0.08
CA TYR A 190 -21.68 0.19 0.14
C TYR A 190 -21.91 -0.17 1.61
N GLY A 191 -21.18 0.50 2.50
CA GLY A 191 -21.50 0.58 3.91
C GLY A 191 -21.85 2.01 4.32
N GLU A 192 -22.92 2.60 3.80
CA GLU A 192 -23.42 3.92 4.25
C GLU A 192 -23.57 3.92 5.79
N ALA A 193 -24.19 2.86 6.32
CA ALA A 193 -24.28 2.58 7.76
C ALA A 193 -22.92 2.38 8.46
N ALA A 194 -21.90 1.81 7.80
CA ALA A 194 -20.59 1.55 8.40
C ALA A 194 -19.68 2.80 8.40
N GLY A 195 -19.76 3.61 7.34
CA GLY A 195 -19.14 4.94 7.29
C GLY A 195 -19.75 5.87 8.33
N ASP A 196 -21.07 5.84 8.47
CA ASP A 196 -21.80 6.62 9.47
C ASP A 196 -21.61 6.09 10.89
N ALA A 197 -21.52 4.77 11.09
CA ALA A 197 -21.13 4.16 12.37
C ALA A 197 -19.76 4.67 12.81
N ASN A 198 -18.77 4.72 11.90
CA ASN A 198 -17.45 5.29 12.18
C ASN A 198 -17.49 6.80 12.49
N ARG A 199 -18.41 7.57 11.88
CA ARG A 199 -18.61 8.99 12.23
C ARG A 199 -19.20 9.16 13.64
N ILE A 200 -20.22 8.38 13.97
CA ILE A 200 -20.87 8.37 15.30
C ILE A 200 -19.87 7.89 16.36
N LEU A 201 -19.08 6.84 16.08
CA LEU A 201 -18.03 6.34 16.97
C LEU A 201 -16.94 7.38 17.22
N ARG A 202 -16.50 8.11 16.19
CA ARG A 202 -15.54 9.21 16.33
C ARG A 202 -16.11 10.35 17.16
N TRP A 203 -17.39 10.67 17.02
CA TRP A 203 -18.08 11.65 17.86
C TRP A 203 -18.15 11.20 19.32
N ILE A 204 -18.56 9.96 19.59
CA ILE A 204 -18.59 9.34 20.92
C ILE A 204 -17.21 9.44 21.60
N LYS A 205 -16.13 9.05 20.91
CA LYS A 205 -14.75 9.12 21.45
C LYS A 205 -14.29 10.57 21.67
N ARG A 206 -14.55 11.47 20.73
CA ARG A 206 -14.13 12.88 20.81
C ARG A 206 -14.77 13.62 21.98
N ASP A 207 -16.05 13.38 22.22
CA ASP A 207 -16.84 14.08 23.25
C ASP A 207 -16.90 13.28 24.58
N GLY A 208 -16.19 12.15 24.68
CA GLY A 208 -16.08 11.34 25.90
C GLY A 208 -17.40 10.73 26.37
N LEU A 209 -18.32 10.42 25.44
CA LEU A 209 -19.69 10.10 25.78
C LEU A 209 -19.82 8.71 26.42
N THR A 210 -20.54 8.65 27.55
CA THR A 210 -20.95 7.39 28.20
C THR A 210 -22.36 6.96 27.79
N ASN A 211 -23.18 7.91 27.30
CA ASN A 211 -24.55 7.67 26.86
C ASN A 211 -25.00 8.77 25.89
N PHE A 212 -25.92 8.45 24.98
CA PHE A 212 -26.51 9.38 24.01
C PHE A 212 -27.90 8.90 23.56
N SER A 213 -28.65 9.74 22.84
CA SER A 213 -29.85 9.31 22.10
C SER A 213 -29.61 9.28 20.60
N LEU A 214 -30.41 8.50 19.86
CA LEU A 214 -30.38 8.46 18.39
C LEU A 214 -30.51 9.87 17.76
N ARG A 215 -31.28 10.75 18.42
CA ARG A 215 -31.43 12.15 18.01
C ARG A 215 -30.13 12.95 18.17
N ASP A 216 -29.38 12.70 19.24
CA ASP A 216 -28.11 13.39 19.49
C ASP A 216 -27.06 12.96 18.45
N ALA A 217 -26.99 11.65 18.14
CA ALA A 217 -26.13 11.12 17.08
C ALA A 217 -26.47 11.72 15.70
N HIS A 218 -27.76 11.72 15.32
CA HIS A 218 -28.20 12.34 14.06
C HIS A 218 -27.89 13.84 14.02
N GLN A 219 -28.15 14.58 15.10
CA GLN A 219 -27.92 16.03 15.14
C GLN A 219 -26.42 16.39 15.14
N ALA A 220 -25.57 15.62 15.83
CA ALA A 220 -24.12 15.81 15.86
C ALA A 220 -23.45 15.47 14.51
N CYS A 221 -23.98 14.48 13.79
CA CYS A 221 -23.44 14.02 12.51
C CYS A 221 -24.22 14.54 11.28
N ARG A 222 -25.22 15.40 11.47
CA ARG A 222 -26.13 15.93 10.43
C ARG A 222 -25.47 16.49 9.14
N PRO A 223 -24.27 17.10 9.17
CA PRO A 223 -23.57 17.52 7.95
C PRO A 223 -23.18 16.36 7.01
N HIS A 224 -23.27 15.12 7.49
CA HIS A 224 -22.93 13.91 6.75
C HIS A 224 -24.06 12.87 6.75
N ILE A 225 -24.80 12.73 7.85
CA ILE A 225 -25.93 11.82 7.98
C ILE A 225 -27.22 12.61 7.78
N HIS A 226 -27.78 12.56 6.57
CA HIS A 226 -28.90 13.44 6.21
C HIS A 226 -30.26 12.90 6.68
N LEU A 227 -30.51 11.59 6.60
CA LEU A 227 -31.74 10.95 7.07
C LEU A 227 -31.59 10.38 8.48
N ALA A 228 -32.69 10.36 9.24
CA ALA A 228 -32.71 9.77 10.58
C ALA A 228 -32.59 8.24 10.55
N ASP A 229 -33.05 7.60 9.46
CA ASP A 229 -32.98 6.15 9.28
C ASP A 229 -31.54 5.67 9.05
N ASP A 230 -30.69 6.50 8.44
CA ASP A 230 -29.27 6.15 8.24
C ASP A 230 -28.47 6.27 9.54
N ALA A 231 -28.79 7.27 10.37
CA ALA A 231 -28.33 7.32 11.75
C ALA A 231 -28.77 6.08 12.55
N ALA A 232 -29.98 5.56 12.32
CA ALA A 232 -30.45 4.34 12.98
C ALA A 232 -29.65 3.11 12.54
N LYS A 233 -29.51 2.87 11.22
CA LYS A 233 -28.69 1.77 10.67
C LYS A 233 -27.24 1.81 11.17
N ALA A 234 -26.68 3.02 11.33
CA ALA A 234 -25.34 3.25 11.83
C ALA A 234 -25.19 2.91 13.32
N VAL A 235 -26.17 3.27 14.15
CA VAL A 235 -26.17 2.90 15.58
C VAL A 235 -26.42 1.40 15.76
N ASP A 236 -27.30 0.79 14.96
CA ASP A 236 -27.48 -0.67 14.87
C ASP A 236 -26.16 -1.39 14.55
N ASP A 237 -25.31 -0.82 13.69
CA ASP A 237 -23.99 -1.40 13.37
C ASP A 237 -23.01 -1.29 14.54
N LEU A 238 -23.04 -0.18 15.28
CA LEU A 238 -22.27 -0.03 16.52
C LEU A 238 -22.75 -0.98 17.64
N GLU A 239 -24.05 -1.26 17.70
CA GLU A 239 -24.63 -2.21 18.64
C GLU A 239 -24.25 -3.66 18.30
N ARG A 240 -24.37 -4.07 17.03
CA ARG A 240 -23.88 -5.38 16.55
C ARG A 240 -22.38 -5.60 16.84
N ARG A 241 -21.58 -4.54 16.77
CA ARG A 241 -20.13 -4.56 17.07
C ARG A 241 -19.79 -4.36 18.56
N ASN A 242 -20.78 -4.35 19.46
CA ASN A 242 -20.61 -4.16 20.91
C ASN A 242 -19.94 -2.83 21.35
N PHE A 243 -19.96 -1.78 20.52
CA PHE A 243 -19.52 -0.44 20.93
C PHE A 243 -20.56 0.28 21.79
N VAL A 244 -21.85 -0.03 21.57
CA VAL A 244 -22.99 0.56 22.29
C VAL A 244 -24.03 -0.52 22.59
N ARG A 245 -24.96 -0.25 23.50
CA ARG A 245 -26.18 -1.05 23.71
C ARG A 245 -27.40 -0.16 23.93
N GLN A 246 -28.56 -0.55 23.43
CA GLN A 246 -29.81 0.17 23.65
C GLN A 246 -30.25 0.02 25.11
N LEU A 247 -30.59 1.14 25.75
CA LEU A 247 -31.17 1.18 27.08
C LEU A 247 -32.70 0.96 27.01
N PRO A 248 -33.31 0.35 28.05
CA PRO A 248 -34.76 0.22 28.12
C PRO A 248 -35.46 1.58 28.00
N ASN A 249 -36.45 1.68 27.12
CA ASN A 249 -37.23 2.89 26.97
C ASN A 249 -38.02 3.17 28.26
N PRO A 250 -38.02 4.42 28.79
CA PRO A 250 -38.80 4.76 29.97
C PRO A 250 -40.31 4.65 29.68
N PRO A 251 -41.16 4.36 30.70
CA PRO A 251 -42.59 4.17 30.51
C PRO A 251 -43.25 5.40 29.87
N GLN A 252 -44.10 5.15 28.87
CA GLN A 252 -44.61 6.19 27.97
C GLN A 252 -45.65 7.10 28.65
N VAL A 253 -45.22 8.30 29.05
CA VAL A 253 -46.13 9.35 29.54
C VAL A 253 -46.68 10.15 28.36
N LYS A 254 -47.85 9.72 27.85
CA LYS A 254 -48.78 10.45 26.97
C LYS A 254 -48.15 11.42 25.94
N GLY A 255 -47.65 10.89 24.82
CA GLY A 255 -47.11 11.68 23.71
C GLY A 255 -46.40 10.82 22.64
N ARG A 256 -45.71 11.48 21.69
CA ARG A 256 -44.80 10.81 20.76
C ARG A 256 -43.72 10.04 21.55
N PRO A 257 -43.35 8.80 21.16
CA PRO A 257 -42.29 8.06 21.85
C PRO A 257 -40.99 8.87 21.95
N PRO A 258 -40.26 8.78 23.08
CA PRO A 258 -38.94 9.38 23.20
C PRO A 258 -37.96 8.71 22.22
N SER A 259 -36.93 9.44 21.78
CA SER A 259 -35.87 8.87 20.96
C SER A 259 -35.13 7.75 21.72
N PRO A 260 -34.82 6.61 21.07
CA PRO A 260 -34.00 5.55 21.67
C PRO A 260 -32.72 6.09 22.28
N ARG A 261 -32.33 5.54 23.44
CA ARG A 261 -31.09 5.90 24.14
C ARG A 261 -30.15 4.71 24.16
N TYR A 262 -28.85 5.00 24.08
CA TYR A 262 -27.78 4.03 24.05
C TYR A 262 -26.75 4.34 25.11
N GLU A 263 -26.20 3.30 25.72
CA GLU A 263 -25.05 3.34 26.61
C GLU A 263 -23.81 2.90 25.83
N VAL A 264 -22.69 3.58 26.04
CA VAL A 264 -21.42 3.31 25.36
C VAL A 264 -20.62 2.29 26.16
N ASN A 265 -20.09 1.26 25.51
CA ASN A 265 -19.19 0.30 26.12
C ASN A 265 -17.92 1.02 26.62
N PRO A 266 -17.55 0.96 27.92
CA PRO A 266 -16.38 1.66 28.46
C PRO A 266 -15.06 1.39 27.71
N ALA A 267 -14.87 0.17 27.20
CA ALA A 267 -13.69 -0.22 26.44
C ALA A 267 -13.50 0.60 25.14
N THR A 268 -14.58 1.20 24.62
CA THR A 268 -14.56 2.12 23.47
C THR A 268 -13.60 3.29 23.67
N HIS A 269 -13.48 3.77 24.92
CA HIS A 269 -12.59 4.87 25.29
C HIS A 269 -11.16 4.40 25.58
N GLU A 270 -11.01 3.19 26.13
CA GLU A 270 -9.71 2.59 26.49
C GLU A 270 -8.84 2.29 25.25
N LEU A 271 -9.44 1.87 24.14
CA LEU A 271 -8.75 1.67 22.86
C LEU A 271 -8.01 2.93 22.35
N THR A 272 -8.44 4.13 22.78
CA THR A 272 -7.78 5.40 22.43
C THR A 272 -6.50 5.67 23.22
N ARG A 273 -6.24 4.90 24.29
CA ARG A 273 -5.13 5.13 25.23
C ARG A 273 -3.83 4.43 24.81
N ASN A 274 -3.90 3.44 23.92
CA ASN A 274 -2.73 2.70 23.46
C ASN A 274 -2.00 3.39 22.29
N GLU A 275 -2.68 4.23 21.51
CA GLU A 275 -2.09 4.99 20.39
C GLU A 275 -1.31 6.24 20.83
N ARG A 276 -1.35 6.61 22.11
CA ARG A 276 -0.56 7.70 22.69
C ARG A 276 0.18 7.19 23.92
N GLY A 277 1.44 6.84 23.69
CA GLY A 277 2.30 6.19 24.68
C GLY A 277 2.41 6.91 26.03
N VAL A 278 2.75 6.09 27.01
CA VAL A 278 3.10 6.40 28.40
C VAL A 278 3.63 7.83 28.62
N VAL A 279 2.88 8.61 29.41
CA VAL A 279 3.46 9.72 30.20
C VAL A 279 3.17 9.44 31.67
N ALA A 280 4.22 9.17 32.44
CA ALA A 280 4.13 8.93 33.87
C ALA A 280 3.93 10.25 34.64
N THR A 281 2.68 10.73 34.73
CA THR A 281 2.36 11.85 35.62
C THR A 281 2.25 11.36 37.06
N HIS A 282 3.24 11.70 37.87
CA HIS A 282 3.24 11.45 39.31
C HIS A 282 2.00 12.06 39.97
N GLY A 283 1.26 11.26 40.74
CA GLY A 283 0.17 11.77 41.56
C GLY A 283 0.71 12.63 42.72
N LYS A 284 0.08 13.77 42.98
CA LYS A 284 0.23 14.48 44.26
C LYS A 284 -0.90 14.06 45.21
N PRO A 285 -0.62 13.38 46.33
CA PRO A 285 -1.53 13.37 47.46
C PRO A 285 -1.49 14.73 48.18
N ASN A 286 -2.61 15.12 48.78
CA ASN A 286 -2.70 16.30 49.64
C ASN A 286 -2.62 15.88 51.11
N SER A 287 -1.68 16.44 51.90
CA SER A 287 -1.93 16.94 53.26
C SER A 287 -0.65 17.41 53.97
N SER A 288 -0.84 18.26 54.98
CA SER A 288 0.18 18.97 55.76
C SER A 288 1.13 18.05 56.57
N ARG A 289 2.42 18.42 56.63
CA ARG A 289 3.09 18.90 57.87
C ARG A 289 4.57 19.26 57.69
N ASP A 290 4.90 20.48 58.12
CA ASP A 290 6.05 20.95 58.90
C ASP A 290 7.51 20.45 58.71
N TRP A 291 8.41 21.44 58.85
CA TRP A 291 9.82 21.40 59.31
C TRP A 291 11.01 21.30 58.29
N VAL A 292 11.74 22.43 58.23
CA VAL A 292 13.21 22.59 58.25
C VAL A 292 14.04 22.36 56.96
N THR A 293 14.62 23.45 56.47
CA THR A 293 15.85 23.52 55.65
C THR A 293 17.11 23.32 56.52
N PRO A 294 18.24 22.85 55.95
CA PRO A 294 19.30 23.85 55.72
C PRO A 294 20.09 23.69 54.41
N ASN A 295 20.76 24.78 54.03
CA ASN A 295 21.79 24.87 52.97
C ASN A 295 22.93 23.85 53.17
N VAL A 296 23.54 23.44 52.06
CA VAL A 296 25.01 23.56 51.85
C VAL A 296 25.24 24.06 50.41
N SER A 297 26.34 24.80 50.22
CA SER A 297 26.70 25.61 49.05
C SER A 297 27.88 25.01 48.25
N ASP A 298 28.34 25.78 47.25
CA ASP A 298 29.68 25.71 46.61
C ASP A 298 29.94 24.52 45.65
N ASP A 299 30.71 24.62 44.54
CA ASP A 299 31.39 25.78 43.92
C ASP A 299 31.62 25.54 42.39
N GLU A 300 32.02 26.58 41.65
CA GLU A 300 32.52 26.56 40.25
C GLU A 300 34.01 26.03 40.18
N PRO A 301 34.80 26.00 39.05
CA PRO A 301 34.67 26.67 37.75
C PRO A 301 35.14 25.91 36.45
N ARG A 302 35.11 26.68 35.35
CA ARG A 302 35.50 26.50 33.93
C ARG A 302 37.03 26.34 33.65
N GLU A 303 37.43 25.65 32.55
CA GLU A 303 38.05 26.16 31.26
C GLU A 303 39.60 26.04 31.16
N PRO A 304 40.33 26.31 30.03
CA PRO A 304 40.02 26.26 28.56
C PRO A 304 41.19 25.75 27.62
N SER A 305 40.99 25.87 26.28
CA SER A 305 42.02 26.14 25.20
C SER A 305 42.96 24.99 24.72
N THR A 306 43.62 24.97 23.54
CA THR A 306 43.89 25.90 22.39
C THR A 306 43.91 25.12 21.03
N GLY A 307 43.40 25.66 19.91
CA GLY A 307 44.22 26.06 18.73
C GLY A 307 44.08 25.12 17.51
N GLU A 308 44.64 25.32 16.29
CA GLU A 308 45.08 26.54 15.55
C GLU A 308 45.48 26.20 14.07
N GLU A 309 45.04 27.03 13.07
CA GLU A 309 45.55 27.25 11.66
C GLU A 309 45.80 26.05 10.67
N GLY A 310 45.79 26.15 9.32
CA GLY A 310 45.43 27.21 8.35
C GLY A 310 45.76 26.87 6.85
N ALA A 311 44.85 27.24 5.93
CA ALA A 311 45.02 27.70 4.51
C ALA A 311 45.57 26.85 3.30
N THR A 312 44.88 27.03 2.15
CA THR A 312 45.35 27.27 0.74
C THR A 312 45.07 26.23 -0.39
N LEU A 313 44.76 26.76 -1.60
CA LEU A 313 44.38 26.09 -2.86
C LEU A 313 45.46 26.22 -3.97
N HIS A 314 45.67 25.19 -4.82
CA HIS A 314 45.57 25.17 -6.32
C HIS A 314 46.42 24.06 -7.03
N PRO A 315 45.99 23.55 -8.22
CA PRO A 315 46.68 22.57 -9.11
C PRO A 315 47.54 23.30 -10.22
N PRO A 316 48.13 22.70 -11.32
CA PRO A 316 47.78 21.45 -12.04
C PRO A 316 48.88 20.61 -12.78
N GLU A 317 48.43 19.46 -13.38
CA GLU A 317 48.84 18.81 -14.66
C GLU A 317 50.31 18.36 -14.97
N PRO A 318 50.60 17.52 -16.01
CA PRO A 318 49.77 16.52 -16.73
C PRO A 318 50.46 15.13 -16.95
N SER A 319 49.82 14.24 -17.70
CA SER A 319 50.24 12.87 -18.09
C SER A 319 51.38 12.78 -19.14
N PRO A 320 51.87 11.55 -19.43
CA PRO A 320 52.01 11.13 -20.84
C PRO A 320 51.47 9.72 -21.16
N SER A 321 51.35 9.45 -22.47
CA SER A 321 51.00 8.19 -23.15
C SER A 321 52.10 7.11 -23.03
N ASP A 322 51.92 5.80 -23.31
CA ASP A 322 51.65 5.24 -24.65
C ASP A 322 51.40 3.70 -24.69
N SER A 323 51.06 3.22 -25.89
CA SER A 323 50.57 1.88 -26.28
C SER A 323 51.50 0.65 -26.20
N ALA A 324 50.92 -0.55 -25.97
CA ALA A 324 51.20 -1.84 -26.65
C ALA A 324 50.11 -2.88 -26.24
N ARG A 325 49.27 -3.46 -27.11
CA ARG A 325 49.42 -4.49 -28.17
C ARG A 325 49.58 -5.97 -27.73
N ASP A 326 48.50 -6.72 -28.02
CA ASP A 326 48.43 -8.04 -28.70
C ASP A 326 48.66 -9.41 -27.98
N VAL A 327 47.55 -10.20 -28.00
CA VAL A 327 47.41 -11.64 -28.43
C VAL A 327 47.81 -12.82 -27.50
N ALA A 328 46.80 -13.66 -27.18
CA ALA A 328 46.75 -15.14 -27.26
C ALA A 328 45.39 -15.65 -26.69
N GLU A 329 44.44 -16.17 -27.47
CA GLU A 329 44.28 -17.53 -28.05
C GLU A 329 43.58 -18.61 -27.15
N GLU A 330 42.72 -19.39 -27.81
CA GLU A 330 41.60 -20.22 -27.34
C GLU A 330 41.92 -21.49 -26.51
N ARG A 331 40.89 -22.09 -25.86
CA ARG A 331 40.67 -23.57 -25.84
C ARG A 331 39.29 -24.06 -25.32
N PHE A 332 38.50 -24.59 -26.26
CA PHE A 332 37.67 -25.82 -26.23
C PHE A 332 36.49 -26.08 -25.28
N THR A 333 35.51 -26.82 -25.85
CA THR A 333 34.10 -27.07 -25.51
C THR A 333 33.78 -28.34 -24.71
N ALA A 334 32.61 -28.39 -24.03
CA ALA A 334 31.60 -29.47 -24.15
C ALA A 334 30.24 -29.06 -23.48
N PRO A 335 29.06 -29.54 -23.97
CA PRO A 335 27.73 -29.14 -23.47
C PRO A 335 27.11 -30.11 -22.46
N ALA A 336 26.09 -29.65 -21.72
CA ALA A 336 25.22 -30.47 -20.86
C ALA A 336 23.76 -30.46 -21.37
N GLU A 337 23.07 -31.60 -21.31
CA GLU A 337 21.67 -31.74 -21.70
C GLU A 337 20.72 -31.15 -20.65
N PRO A 338 19.60 -30.49 -21.04
CA PRO A 338 18.62 -29.96 -20.09
C PRO A 338 17.66 -31.05 -19.56
N ALA A 339 17.41 -31.02 -18.25
CA ALA A 339 16.41 -31.84 -17.57
C ALA A 339 14.96 -31.39 -17.89
N PRO A 340 13.95 -32.27 -17.71
CA PRO A 340 12.56 -31.96 -18.09
C PRO A 340 11.90 -30.90 -17.17
N PRO A 341 10.97 -30.08 -17.70
CA PRO A 341 10.35 -28.99 -16.95
C PRO A 341 9.26 -29.47 -15.96
N ILE A 342 9.14 -28.75 -14.85
CA ILE A 342 8.06 -28.87 -13.86
C ILE A 342 7.24 -27.56 -13.87
N VAL A 343 5.93 -27.68 -13.70
CA VAL A 343 4.95 -26.57 -13.81
C VAL A 343 4.65 -25.99 -12.43
N VAL A 344 4.67 -24.66 -12.30
CA VAL A 344 4.08 -23.94 -11.15
C VAL A 344 2.66 -23.50 -11.52
N ALA A 345 1.70 -23.80 -10.66
CA ALA A 345 0.28 -23.53 -10.92
C ALA A 345 -0.12 -22.11 -10.49
N ASN A 346 -0.90 -21.42 -11.34
CA ASN A 346 -1.59 -20.20 -10.95
C ASN A 346 -2.50 -20.47 -9.75
N CYS A 347 -2.39 -19.67 -8.68
CA CYS A 347 -3.26 -19.75 -7.50
C CYS A 347 -4.64 -19.12 -7.75
N ASP A 348 -5.36 -19.63 -8.75
CA ASP A 348 -6.73 -19.22 -9.14
C ASP A 348 -7.69 -20.44 -9.21
N SER A 349 -7.34 -21.57 -8.57
CA SER A 349 -8.18 -22.77 -8.48
C SER A 349 -8.07 -23.52 -7.14
N LEU A 350 -9.04 -23.27 -6.25
CA LEU A 350 -9.38 -24.14 -5.12
C LEU A 350 -10.88 -24.43 -5.16
N ASP A 351 -11.25 -25.49 -5.88
CA ASP A 351 -12.27 -26.45 -5.45
C ASP A 351 -12.09 -27.77 -6.23
N ASP A 352 -12.53 -28.88 -5.63
CA ASP A 352 -12.56 -30.27 -6.14
C ASP A 352 -11.23 -31.04 -6.41
N GLY A 353 -10.74 -31.76 -5.38
CA GLY A 353 -10.60 -33.22 -5.49
C GLY A 353 -9.22 -33.90 -5.69
N GLU A 354 -8.84 -34.71 -4.69
CA GLU A 354 -7.87 -35.84 -4.69
C GLU A 354 -6.34 -35.61 -4.66
N LEU A 355 -5.65 -36.63 -4.13
CA LEU A 355 -4.30 -36.60 -3.56
C LEU A 355 -3.29 -37.41 -4.40
N ASN A 356 -2.05 -36.90 -4.58
CA ASN A 356 -0.77 -37.61 -4.34
C ASN A 356 0.45 -36.89 -4.96
N GLY A 357 1.63 -37.06 -4.34
CA GLY A 357 2.95 -36.79 -4.95
C GLY A 357 3.72 -35.62 -4.33
N ALA A 358 5.06 -35.73 -4.24
CA ALA A 358 5.88 -34.87 -3.38
C ALA A 358 7.04 -34.13 -4.06
N SER A 359 7.41 -33.02 -3.41
CA SER A 359 8.73 -32.38 -3.29
C SER A 359 9.34 -31.49 -4.40
N THR A 360 9.63 -30.25 -3.95
CA THR A 360 10.75 -29.33 -4.29
C THR A 360 10.83 -28.71 -5.69
N GLY A 361 10.59 -27.39 -5.73
CA GLY A 361 10.92 -26.49 -6.85
C GLY A 361 11.17 -25.06 -6.35
N GLY A 362 11.91 -24.27 -7.12
CA GLY A 362 12.06 -22.82 -6.98
C GLY A 362 11.39 -22.11 -8.17
N GLU A 363 10.97 -20.86 -7.98
CA GLU A 363 9.99 -20.18 -8.84
C GLU A 363 10.61 -19.28 -9.92
N TRP A 364 9.84 -19.00 -10.99
CA TRP A 364 10.20 -18.12 -12.11
C TRP A 364 8.99 -17.30 -12.55
N ILE A 365 9.23 -16.11 -13.13
CA ILE A 365 8.20 -15.20 -13.66
C ILE A 365 8.57 -14.74 -15.08
N GLU A 366 7.57 -14.67 -15.95
CA GLU A 366 7.62 -14.11 -17.30
C GLU A 366 6.93 -12.72 -17.28
N ILE A 367 7.48 -11.73 -18.00
CA ILE A 367 7.08 -10.30 -17.93
C ILE A 367 6.41 -9.86 -19.24
#